data_AF-A0A7C4RF59-F1
#
_entry.id   AF-A0A7C4RF59-F1
#
_cell.length_a   1.000
_cell.length_b   1.000
_cell.length_c   1.000
_cell.angle_alpha   90.00
_cell.angle_beta   90.00
_cell.angle_gamma   90.00
#
_symmetry.space_group_name_H-M   'P 1'
#
loop_
_entity.id
_entity.type
_entity.pdbx_description
1 polymer ?
#
loop_
_entity_poly.entity_id
_entity_poly.type
_entity_poly.pdbx_seq_one_letter_code
_entity_poly.pdbx_strand_id
1 'polypeptide(L)'
;MKRGRRFKIGILGVFLIAVGYFCATNSGIPVKLNDVEEVSRVNNSASAGICSWNVSGWFAKGDVICGLVLEPQYKVPGWLQCLEPIGDVPPYGFVDYPHIFVYLKLLDEGGDVVSWVEMLWVNDPNAKSPLNLHLYVYNMTYIFGGSSESYFPVEVVWGTSWIVLTPEGAPHNGTYTLSVSAFGAISPPSDNPPTVIALGKRKIGYPYTYLLPLGIVLICGGLFANFVALFPYIVERKNVRRIKLKSAVKEKNG
;
A
#
# COMPACT_ATOMS: atom_id res chain seq x y z
N MET A 1 11.41 26.73 45.81
CA MET A 1 10.25 26.64 44.90
C MET A 1 9.03 26.12 45.66
N LYS A 2 7.88 26.81 45.61
CA LYS A 2 6.65 26.41 46.35
C LYS A 2 6.15 25.04 45.86
N ARG A 3 5.60 24.21 46.77
CA ARG A 3 5.14 22.83 46.52
C ARG A 3 4.16 22.73 45.35
N GLY A 4 3.22 23.68 45.23
CA GLY A 4 2.28 23.75 44.12
C GLY A 4 2.92 24.01 42.75
N ARG A 5 4.05 24.72 42.68
CA ARG A 5 4.77 24.97 41.42
C ARG A 5 5.53 23.72 40.96
N ARG A 6 6.05 22.92 41.90
CA ARG A 6 6.67 21.61 41.62
C ARG A 6 5.66 20.61 41.05
N PHE A 7 4.45 20.56 41.61
CA PHE A 7 3.39 19.68 41.13
C PHE A 7 2.97 20.03 39.69
N LYS A 8 2.80 21.32 39.38
CA LYS A 8 2.51 21.78 38.01
C LYS A 8 3.62 21.40 37.01
N ILE A 9 4.89 21.48 37.41
CA ILE A 9 6.03 21.07 36.56
C ILE A 9 6.05 19.56 36.34
N GLY A 10 5.74 18.76 37.35
CA GLY A 10 5.63 17.30 37.20
C GLY A 10 4.50 16.90 36.24
N ILE A 11 3.31 17.53 36.35
CA ILE A 11 2.21 17.30 35.41
C ILE A 11 2.62 17.66 33.98
N LEU A 12 3.27 18.81 33.79
CA LEU A 12 3.79 19.22 32.49
C LEU A 12 4.80 18.19 31.96
N GLY A 13 5.67 17.67 32.83
CA GLY A 13 6.65 16.65 32.45
C GLY A 13 6.00 15.35 31.96
N VAL A 14 4.98 14.86 32.66
CA VAL A 14 4.20 13.67 32.23
C VAL A 14 3.49 13.94 30.90
N PHE A 15 2.91 15.12 30.73
CA PHE A 15 2.24 15.51 29.49
C PHE A 15 3.22 15.53 28.30
N LEU A 16 4.40 16.12 28.47
CA LEU A 16 5.43 16.15 27.43
C LEU A 16 5.92 14.75 27.04
N ILE A 17 6.06 13.84 28.01
CA ILE A 17 6.39 12.43 27.72
C ILE A 17 5.28 11.77 26.90
N ALA A 18 4.01 11.98 27.27
CA ALA A 18 2.88 11.40 26.55
C ALA A 18 2.80 11.89 25.10
N VAL A 19 2.93 13.21 24.87
CA VAL A 19 2.95 13.79 23.53
C VAL A 19 4.18 13.33 22.75
N GLY A 20 5.35 13.28 23.38
CA GLY A 20 6.57 12.82 22.74
C GLY A 20 6.53 11.35 22.34
N TYR A 21 5.94 10.49 23.19
CA TYR A 21 5.66 9.09 22.87
C TYR A 21 4.73 8.99 21.67
N PHE A 22 3.63 9.74 21.65
CA PHE A 22 2.70 9.77 20.52
C PHE A 22 3.40 10.21 19.22
N CYS A 23 4.24 11.24 19.25
CA CYS A 23 5.02 11.65 18.07
C CYS A 23 5.96 10.55 17.58
N ALA A 24 6.65 9.86 18.50
CA ALA A 24 7.57 8.78 18.14
C ALA A 24 6.82 7.58 17.53
N THR A 25 5.68 7.17 18.09
CA THR A 25 4.89 6.05 17.54
C THR A 25 4.28 6.38 16.19
N ASN A 26 3.81 7.61 16.00
CA ASN A 26 3.20 8.02 14.73
C ASN A 26 4.23 8.29 13.63
N SER A 27 5.51 8.52 13.98
CA SER A 27 6.57 8.75 13.01
C SER A 27 6.83 7.56 12.08
N GLY A 28 6.59 6.35 12.57
CA GLY A 28 6.77 5.10 11.84
C GLY A 28 5.54 4.61 11.09
N ILE A 29 4.44 5.39 11.04
CA ILE A 29 3.24 4.97 10.32
C ILE A 29 3.50 5.03 8.81
N PRO A 30 3.49 3.89 8.10
CA PRO A 30 3.65 3.87 6.66
C PRO A 30 2.40 4.43 5.98
N VAL A 31 2.60 5.25 4.94
CA VAL A 31 1.53 5.73 4.07
C VAL A 31 1.81 5.25 2.65
N LYS A 32 0.80 4.64 2.02
CA LYS A 32 0.86 4.21 0.62
C LYS A 32 0.90 5.46 -0.27
N LEU A 33 1.98 5.65 -1.02
CA LEU A 33 2.09 6.73 -2.00
C LEU A 33 1.43 6.30 -3.31
N ASN A 34 1.01 7.24 -4.15
CA ASN A 34 0.47 6.93 -5.48
C ASN A 34 1.57 6.53 -6.49
N ASP A 35 2.84 6.73 -6.13
CA ASP A 35 3.97 6.32 -6.95
C ASP A 35 4.17 4.80 -6.92
N VAL A 36 4.51 4.25 -8.08
CA VAL A 36 4.90 2.84 -8.26
C VAL A 36 6.34 2.79 -8.74
N GLU A 37 7.14 1.95 -8.10
CA GLU A 37 8.46 1.56 -8.56
C GLU A 37 8.34 0.37 -9.50
N GLU A 38 8.74 0.52 -10.75
CA GLU A 38 8.77 -0.59 -11.71
C GLU A 38 9.84 -1.61 -11.31
N VAL A 39 9.44 -2.88 -11.20
CA VAL A 39 10.32 -3.99 -10.82
C VAL A 39 10.73 -4.81 -12.04
N SER A 40 9.79 -5.05 -12.95
CA SER A 40 10.02 -5.85 -14.15
C SER A 40 9.11 -5.39 -15.28
N ARG A 41 9.60 -5.47 -16.51
CA ARG A 41 8.89 -5.00 -17.71
C ARG A 41 9.25 -5.85 -18.91
N VAL A 42 8.24 -6.18 -19.69
CA VAL A 42 8.38 -6.67 -21.06
C VAL A 42 7.81 -5.63 -22.01
N ASN A 43 8.64 -5.21 -22.96
CA ASN A 43 8.18 -4.40 -24.10
C ASN A 43 8.05 -5.33 -25.31
N ASN A 44 6.82 -5.66 -25.68
CA ASN A 44 6.54 -6.41 -26.89
C ASN A 44 6.61 -5.47 -28.09
N SER A 45 7.36 -5.88 -29.12
CA SER A 45 7.36 -5.20 -30.40
C SER A 45 7.48 -6.20 -31.53
N ALA A 46 6.79 -5.92 -32.63
CA ALA A 46 6.91 -6.71 -33.85
C ALA A 46 8.37 -6.76 -34.38
N SER A 47 9.17 -5.72 -34.09
CA SER A 47 10.58 -5.63 -34.52
C SER A 47 11.56 -6.39 -33.64
N ALA A 48 11.25 -6.63 -32.36
CA ALA A 48 12.14 -7.34 -31.43
C ALA A 48 11.96 -8.86 -31.47
N GLY A 49 10.90 -9.37 -32.10
CA GLY A 49 10.59 -10.81 -32.13
C GLY A 49 10.22 -11.40 -30.76
N ILE A 50 10.01 -10.55 -29.75
CA ILE A 50 9.60 -10.94 -28.39
C ILE A 50 8.09 -10.82 -28.31
N CYS A 51 7.42 -11.95 -28.07
CA CYS A 51 5.98 -12.00 -27.80
C CYS A 51 5.76 -12.70 -26.46
N SER A 52 5.56 -11.93 -25.39
CA SER A 52 5.19 -12.47 -24.08
C SER A 52 3.85 -11.92 -23.62
N TRP A 53 3.02 -12.81 -23.10
CA TRP A 53 1.81 -12.48 -22.35
C TRP A 53 2.04 -12.48 -20.84
N ASN A 54 3.28 -12.72 -20.41
CA ASN A 54 3.65 -12.86 -19.02
C ASN A 54 4.86 -11.97 -18.67
N VAL A 55 4.92 -11.50 -17.43
CA VAL A 55 6.11 -10.87 -16.85
C VAL A 55 6.28 -11.36 -15.42
N SER A 56 7.52 -11.61 -15.00
CA SER A 56 7.84 -12.08 -13.65
C SER A 56 8.73 -11.09 -12.93
N GLY A 57 8.56 -10.95 -11.63
CA GLY A 57 9.35 -10.07 -10.77
C GLY A 57 9.40 -10.59 -9.33
N TRP A 58 10.48 -10.27 -8.62
CA TRP A 58 10.64 -10.66 -7.22
C TRP A 58 10.04 -9.62 -6.28
N PHE A 59 9.32 -10.07 -5.24
CA PHE A 59 8.69 -9.21 -4.24
C PHE A 59 8.90 -9.76 -2.83
N ALA A 60 9.02 -8.85 -1.85
CA ALA A 60 9.04 -9.20 -0.44
C ALA A 60 7.61 -9.27 0.12
N LYS A 61 7.43 -10.10 1.16
CA LYS A 61 6.17 -10.21 1.91
C LYS A 61 5.73 -8.83 2.38
N GLY A 62 4.46 -8.51 2.14
CA GLY A 62 3.85 -7.22 2.47
C GLY A 62 4.01 -6.15 1.39
N ASP A 63 4.78 -6.39 0.33
CA ASP A 63 4.87 -5.45 -0.80
C ASP A 63 3.54 -5.40 -1.56
N VAL A 64 3.01 -4.20 -1.77
CA VAL A 64 1.82 -4.01 -2.59
C VAL A 64 2.23 -4.11 -4.06
N ILE A 65 1.82 -5.20 -4.70
CA ILE A 65 2.15 -5.51 -6.10
C ILE A 65 1.14 -4.80 -7.00
N CYS A 66 1.65 -4.14 -8.03
CA CYS A 66 0.88 -3.50 -9.07
C CYS A 66 1.23 -4.09 -10.44
N GLY A 67 0.25 -4.20 -11.33
CA GLY A 67 0.42 -4.55 -12.73
C GLY A 67 0.20 -3.34 -13.63
N LEU A 68 0.92 -3.28 -14.75
CA LEU A 68 0.67 -2.33 -15.82
C LEU A 68 0.56 -3.12 -17.12
N VAL A 69 -0.49 -2.85 -17.88
CA VAL A 69 -0.68 -3.40 -19.23
C VAL A 69 -1.07 -2.28 -20.16
N LEU A 70 -0.31 -2.09 -21.24
CA LEU A 70 -0.61 -1.10 -22.27
C LEU A 70 -1.17 -1.78 -23.52
N GLU A 71 -1.98 -1.03 -24.27
CA GLU A 71 -2.64 -1.48 -25.49
C GLU A 71 -1.71 -2.23 -26.47
N PRO A 72 -2.18 -3.25 -27.21
CA PRO A 72 -1.39 -3.92 -28.24
C PRO A 72 -1.06 -2.97 -29.40
N GLN A 73 -0.06 -3.34 -30.20
CA GLN A 73 0.19 -2.66 -31.47
C GLN A 73 -0.96 -2.91 -32.44
N TYR A 74 -1.35 -1.87 -33.19
CA TYR A 74 -2.32 -2.03 -34.25
C TYR A 74 -1.80 -3.02 -35.31
N LYS A 75 -2.54 -4.10 -35.53
CA LYS A 75 -2.25 -5.16 -36.50
C LYS A 75 -3.57 -5.69 -37.07
N VAL A 76 -3.54 -6.15 -38.32
CA VAL A 76 -4.69 -6.80 -38.97
C VAL A 76 -4.24 -8.17 -39.50
N PRO A 77 -4.85 -9.28 -39.04
CA PRO A 77 -5.83 -9.37 -37.96
C PRO A 77 -5.21 -9.08 -36.59
N GLY A 78 -5.99 -8.52 -35.67
CA GLY A 78 -5.58 -8.12 -34.33
C GLY A 78 -6.76 -7.95 -33.37
N TRP A 79 -6.56 -7.19 -32.30
CA TRP A 79 -7.54 -7.11 -31.21
C TRP A 79 -8.85 -6.42 -31.61
N LEU A 80 -8.81 -5.48 -32.56
CA LEU A 80 -10.02 -4.76 -33.00
C LEU A 80 -11.05 -5.66 -33.69
N GLN A 81 -10.60 -6.76 -34.32
CA GLN A 81 -11.50 -7.75 -34.91
C GLN A 81 -12.05 -8.74 -33.87
N CYS A 82 -11.55 -8.67 -32.64
CA CYS A 82 -11.91 -9.56 -31.54
C CYS A 82 -12.90 -8.92 -30.56
N LEU A 83 -13.31 -7.67 -30.80
CA LEU A 83 -14.19 -6.94 -29.89
C LEU A 83 -15.59 -7.56 -29.86
N GLU A 84 -16.13 -7.67 -28.66
CA GLU A 84 -17.56 -7.85 -28.45
C GLU A 84 -18.34 -6.64 -28.96
N PRO A 85 -19.57 -6.84 -29.45
CA PRO A 85 -20.44 -5.75 -29.84
C PRO A 85 -20.91 -4.94 -28.63
N ILE A 86 -21.47 -3.76 -28.92
CA ILE A 86 -22.21 -2.94 -27.96
C ILE A 86 -23.38 -3.76 -27.39
N GLY A 87 -23.61 -3.71 -26.09
CA GLY A 87 -24.76 -4.40 -25.49
C GLY A 87 -24.75 -4.46 -23.97
N ASP A 88 -25.78 -5.13 -23.44
CA ASP A 88 -25.86 -5.51 -22.04
C ASP A 88 -24.88 -6.64 -21.75
N VAL A 89 -23.96 -6.36 -20.83
CA VAL A 89 -22.97 -7.32 -20.36
C VAL A 89 -23.21 -7.57 -18.89
N PRO A 90 -23.95 -8.62 -18.51
CA PRO A 90 -24.06 -9.00 -17.11
C PRO A 90 -22.69 -9.38 -16.55
N PRO A 91 -22.31 -8.92 -15.35
CA PRO A 91 -23.06 -8.10 -14.39
C PRO A 91 -22.79 -6.58 -14.53
N TYR A 92 -22.02 -6.17 -15.52
CA TYR A 92 -21.50 -4.83 -15.77
C TYR A 92 -22.55 -3.83 -16.26
N GLY A 93 -23.69 -4.31 -16.74
CA GLY A 93 -24.75 -3.48 -17.31
C GLY A 93 -24.47 -3.14 -18.76
N PHE A 94 -25.03 -2.03 -19.23
CA PHE A 94 -24.93 -1.64 -20.64
C PHE A 94 -23.57 -1.02 -20.94
N VAL A 95 -22.89 -1.54 -21.97
CA VAL A 95 -21.61 -1.01 -22.46
C VAL A 95 -21.84 -0.36 -23.82
N ASP A 96 -21.73 0.98 -23.86
CA ASP A 96 -22.09 1.82 -25.01
C ASP A 96 -21.18 1.69 -26.25
N TYR A 97 -20.10 0.90 -26.15
CA TYR A 97 -19.05 0.80 -27.17
C TYR A 97 -18.55 -0.64 -27.32
N PRO A 98 -18.01 -1.01 -28.49
CA PRO A 98 -17.37 -2.32 -28.68
C PRO A 98 -16.22 -2.50 -27.68
N HIS A 99 -16.07 -3.70 -27.13
CA HIS A 99 -15.18 -3.92 -25.99
C HIS A 99 -14.47 -5.26 -26.02
N ILE A 100 -13.46 -5.41 -25.17
CA ILE A 100 -12.77 -6.67 -24.94
C ILE A 100 -12.43 -6.80 -23.46
N PHE A 101 -12.53 -8.02 -22.94
CA PHE A 101 -12.12 -8.35 -21.58
C PHE A 101 -10.63 -8.64 -21.56
N VAL A 102 -9.93 -8.09 -20.59
CA VAL A 102 -8.51 -8.34 -20.34
C VAL A 102 -8.34 -8.76 -18.91
N TYR A 103 -7.71 -9.90 -18.70
CA TYR A 103 -7.56 -10.53 -17.40
C TYR A 103 -6.10 -10.45 -16.97
N LEU A 104 -5.89 -9.96 -15.76
CA LEU A 104 -4.59 -9.89 -15.09
C LEU A 104 -4.59 -10.92 -13.97
N LYS A 105 -3.84 -12.00 -14.15
CA LYS A 105 -3.72 -13.07 -13.16
C LYS A 105 -2.34 -13.03 -12.54
N LEU A 106 -2.27 -12.76 -11.24
CA LEU A 106 -1.03 -12.81 -10.49
C LEU A 106 -0.86 -14.21 -9.92
N LEU A 107 0.25 -14.85 -10.29
CA LEU A 107 0.64 -16.18 -9.84
C LEU A 107 1.84 -16.07 -8.90
N ASP A 108 1.91 -16.91 -7.87
CA ASP A 108 3.12 -17.06 -7.08
C ASP A 108 4.13 -18.00 -7.75
N GLU A 109 5.24 -18.29 -7.05
CA GLU A 109 6.33 -19.14 -7.54
C GLU A 109 5.90 -20.60 -7.74
N GLY A 110 4.87 -21.06 -7.01
CA GLY A 110 4.26 -22.38 -7.19
C GLY A 110 3.27 -22.44 -8.36
N GLY A 111 2.92 -21.30 -8.95
CA GLY A 111 1.88 -21.18 -9.97
C GLY A 111 0.47 -21.06 -9.38
N ASP A 112 0.34 -20.91 -8.07
CA ASP A 112 -0.95 -20.70 -7.41
C ASP A 112 -1.45 -19.27 -7.66
N VAL A 113 -2.77 -19.13 -7.73
CA VAL A 113 -3.40 -17.84 -8.02
C VAL A 113 -3.42 -16.98 -6.77
N VAL A 114 -2.69 -15.86 -6.81
CA VAL A 114 -2.61 -14.90 -5.70
C VAL A 114 -3.72 -13.87 -5.83
N SER A 115 -3.93 -13.34 -7.03
CA SER A 115 -5.03 -12.43 -7.33
C SER A 115 -5.39 -12.47 -8.80
N TRP A 116 -6.61 -12.02 -9.09
CA TRP A 116 -7.09 -11.90 -10.46
C TRP A 116 -7.92 -10.62 -10.60
N VAL A 117 -7.59 -9.82 -11.60
CA VAL A 117 -8.31 -8.60 -11.96
C VAL A 117 -8.84 -8.74 -13.38
N GLU A 118 -10.08 -8.32 -13.59
CA GLU A 118 -10.70 -8.24 -14.90
C GLU A 118 -10.77 -6.77 -15.32
N MET A 119 -10.45 -6.50 -16.56
CA MET A 119 -10.52 -5.17 -17.14
C MET A 119 -11.40 -5.22 -18.38
N LEU A 120 -12.26 -4.23 -18.52
CA LEU A 120 -13.03 -4.02 -19.72
C LEU A 120 -12.39 -2.89 -20.52
N TRP A 121 -11.82 -3.24 -21.66
CA TRP A 121 -11.20 -2.32 -22.60
C TRP A 121 -12.20 -1.94 -23.67
N VAL A 122 -12.49 -0.64 -23.78
CA VAL A 122 -13.60 -0.13 -24.58
C VAL A 122 -13.12 0.74 -25.73
N ASN A 123 -13.49 0.38 -26.96
CA ASN A 123 -13.12 1.08 -28.19
C ASN A 123 -14.05 2.26 -28.48
N ASP A 124 -13.69 3.44 -27.97
CA ASP A 124 -14.33 4.71 -28.35
C ASP A 124 -13.76 5.22 -29.69
N PRO A 125 -14.57 5.29 -30.77
CA PRO A 125 -14.11 5.77 -32.07
C PRO A 125 -13.67 7.25 -32.08
N ASN A 126 -14.02 8.03 -31.05
CA ASN A 126 -13.63 9.43 -30.92
C ASN A 126 -12.35 9.62 -30.09
N ALA A 127 -11.82 8.56 -29.48
CA ALA A 127 -10.58 8.63 -28.75
C ALA A 127 -9.41 8.93 -29.70
N LYS A 128 -8.42 9.72 -29.21
CA LYS A 128 -7.25 10.14 -30.02
C LYS A 128 -6.42 8.99 -30.59
N SER A 129 -6.61 7.79 -30.05
CA SER A 129 -6.14 6.51 -30.60
C SER A 129 -7.36 5.58 -30.58
N PRO A 130 -7.57 4.71 -31.59
CA PRO A 130 -8.59 3.65 -31.52
C PRO A 130 -8.35 2.66 -30.36
N LEU A 131 -7.23 2.81 -29.64
CA LEU A 131 -6.91 2.06 -28.42
C LEU A 131 -6.65 2.97 -27.20
N ASN A 132 -6.89 4.29 -27.29
CA ASN A 132 -7.01 5.16 -26.11
C ASN A 132 -8.35 4.86 -25.41
N LEU A 133 -8.43 3.65 -24.85
CA LEU A 133 -9.63 3.02 -24.36
C LEU A 133 -9.99 3.69 -23.02
N HIS A 134 -11.23 4.12 -22.88
CA HIS A 134 -11.78 4.45 -21.57
C HIS A 134 -11.96 3.14 -20.81
N LEU A 135 -10.98 2.81 -19.96
CA LEU A 135 -10.93 1.58 -19.19
C LEU A 135 -11.98 1.59 -18.08
N TYR A 136 -12.69 0.47 -17.95
CA TYR A 136 -13.36 0.10 -16.71
C TYR A 136 -12.57 -1.04 -16.09
N VAL A 137 -12.04 -0.83 -14.88
CA VAL A 137 -11.33 -1.87 -14.15
C VAL A 137 -12.32 -2.50 -13.17
N TYR A 138 -12.52 -3.81 -13.30
CA TYR A 138 -13.28 -4.62 -12.36
C TYR A 138 -12.31 -5.36 -11.45
N ASN A 139 -12.18 -4.87 -10.22
CA ASN A 139 -11.44 -5.61 -9.21
C ASN A 139 -12.28 -6.81 -8.76
N MET A 140 -11.96 -7.98 -9.31
CA MET A 140 -12.67 -9.24 -9.05
C MET A 140 -11.70 -10.34 -8.68
N THR A 141 -11.12 -10.25 -7.48
CA THR A 141 -10.97 -11.38 -6.55
C THR A 141 -10.00 -11.02 -5.42
N TYR A 142 -10.53 -10.91 -4.20
CA TYR A 142 -9.79 -11.26 -3.00
C TYR A 142 -10.24 -12.67 -2.61
N ILE A 143 -9.66 -13.70 -3.21
CA ILE A 143 -9.75 -15.05 -2.64
C ILE A 143 -8.76 -15.00 -1.47
N PHE A 144 -9.18 -14.90 -0.21
CA PHE A 144 -10.04 -15.84 0.51
C PHE A 144 -11.03 -15.15 1.45
N GLY A 145 -12.31 -15.52 1.35
CA GLY A 145 -13.29 -15.07 2.34
C GLY A 145 -14.72 -15.58 2.20
N GLY A 146 -15.02 -16.67 1.47
CA GLY A 146 -16.26 -17.44 1.63
C GLY A 146 -17.60 -16.68 1.64
N SER A 147 -17.71 -15.49 1.05
CA SER A 147 -18.96 -14.74 1.02
C SER A 147 -19.47 -14.64 -0.42
N SER A 148 -20.75 -14.94 -0.57
CA SER A 148 -21.57 -14.79 -1.77
C SER A 148 -21.83 -13.31 -2.11
N GLU A 149 -20.81 -12.47 -2.05
CA GLU A 149 -20.97 -11.01 -2.03
C GLU A 149 -20.70 -10.38 -3.41
N SER A 150 -21.79 -9.83 -3.95
CA SER A 150 -21.92 -8.65 -4.80
C SER A 150 -20.63 -8.04 -5.36
N TYR A 151 -20.55 -8.00 -6.69
CA TYR A 151 -19.60 -7.22 -7.50
C TYR A 151 -19.40 -5.81 -6.92
N PHE A 152 -18.15 -5.45 -6.62
CA PHE A 152 -17.77 -4.10 -6.17
C PHE A 152 -17.97 -3.06 -7.29
N PRO A 153 -18.21 -1.79 -6.94
CA PRO A 153 -18.50 -0.74 -7.92
C PRO A 153 -17.34 -0.56 -8.91
N VAL A 154 -17.73 -0.27 -10.15
CA VAL A 154 -16.85 -0.01 -11.29
C VAL A 154 -15.92 1.17 -10.99
N GLU A 155 -14.60 0.98 -11.11
CA GLU A 155 -13.66 2.09 -11.09
C GLU A 155 -13.25 2.43 -12.52
N VAL A 156 -13.49 3.68 -12.93
CA VAL A 156 -12.98 4.22 -14.20
C VAL A 156 -11.54 4.65 -13.96
N VAL A 157 -10.60 3.89 -14.54
CA VAL A 157 -9.17 4.15 -14.40
C VAL A 157 -8.61 4.49 -15.77
N TRP A 158 -7.72 5.48 -15.86
CA TRP A 158 -7.15 5.90 -17.15
C TRP A 158 -6.11 4.88 -17.65
N GLY A 159 -6.08 4.64 -18.98
CA GLY A 159 -5.25 3.69 -19.75
C GLY A 159 -3.79 3.43 -19.40
N THR A 160 -3.16 4.34 -18.66
CA THR A 160 -1.73 4.32 -18.33
C THR A 160 -1.47 4.07 -16.85
N SER A 161 -2.49 3.68 -16.10
CA SER A 161 -2.42 3.57 -14.66
C SER A 161 -1.96 2.18 -14.23
N TRP A 162 -1.13 2.16 -13.20
CA TRP A 162 -0.79 0.95 -12.47
C TRP A 162 -2.02 0.44 -11.70
N ILE A 163 -2.31 -0.84 -11.85
CA ILE A 163 -3.44 -1.53 -11.23
C ILE A 163 -2.94 -2.27 -10.00
N VAL A 164 -3.55 -2.03 -8.85
CA VAL A 164 -3.17 -2.72 -7.61
C VAL A 164 -3.67 -4.15 -7.66
N LEU A 165 -2.75 -5.12 -7.62
CA LEU A 165 -3.05 -6.55 -7.65
C LEU A 165 -3.11 -7.17 -6.26
N THR A 166 -2.35 -6.65 -5.28
CA THR A 166 -2.33 -7.13 -3.89
C THR A 166 -2.39 -5.97 -2.89
N PRO A 167 -3.57 -5.41 -2.58
CA PRO A 167 -3.70 -4.28 -1.66
C PRO A 167 -3.34 -4.64 -0.21
N GLU A 168 -3.50 -5.91 0.18
CA GLU A 168 -3.04 -6.45 1.47
C GLU A 168 -1.53 -6.71 1.51
N GLY A 169 -0.87 -6.63 0.34
CA GLY A 169 0.54 -6.93 0.16
C GLY A 169 0.79 -8.39 -0.25
N ALA A 170 2.02 -8.66 -0.70
CA ALA A 170 2.44 -9.99 -1.12
C ALA A 170 2.38 -10.99 0.06
N PRO A 171 1.79 -12.19 -0.11
CA PRO A 171 1.60 -13.14 0.99
C PRO A 171 2.92 -13.70 1.55
N HIS A 172 3.92 -13.87 0.68
CA HIS A 172 5.24 -14.38 1.02
C HIS A 172 6.35 -13.74 0.16
N ASN A 173 7.61 -13.94 0.52
CA ASN A 173 8.73 -13.54 -0.32
C ASN A 173 8.84 -14.51 -1.50
N GLY A 174 8.95 -14.02 -2.73
CA GLY A 174 9.06 -14.91 -3.88
C GLY A 174 9.00 -14.19 -5.22
N THR A 175 9.12 -14.97 -6.28
CA THR A 175 8.89 -14.49 -7.64
C THR A 175 7.42 -14.61 -7.97
N TYR A 176 6.80 -13.51 -8.37
CA TYR A 176 5.42 -13.48 -8.83
C TYR A 176 5.39 -13.28 -10.34
N THR A 177 4.45 -13.94 -10.99
CA THR A 177 4.25 -13.84 -12.44
C THR A 177 2.89 -13.22 -12.71
N LEU A 178 2.89 -12.07 -13.38
CA LEU A 178 1.69 -11.49 -13.96
C LEU A 178 1.47 -12.14 -15.32
N SER A 179 0.36 -12.87 -15.44
CA SER A 179 -0.12 -13.42 -16.69
C SER A 179 -1.29 -12.61 -17.20
N VAL A 180 -1.22 -12.22 -18.47
CA VAL A 180 -2.25 -11.47 -19.16
C VAL A 180 -2.97 -12.39 -20.14
N SER A 181 -4.29 -12.33 -20.16
CA SER A 181 -5.08 -12.90 -21.24
C SER A 181 -6.16 -11.93 -21.66
N ALA A 182 -6.73 -12.13 -22.85
CA ALA A 182 -7.81 -11.29 -23.35
C ALA A 182 -8.86 -12.14 -24.05
N PHE A 183 -10.11 -11.71 -23.97
CA PHE A 183 -11.26 -12.40 -24.53
C PHE A 183 -12.30 -11.41 -25.04
N GLY A 184 -12.87 -11.67 -26.21
CA GLY A 184 -14.05 -10.99 -26.71
C GLY A 184 -14.81 -11.93 -27.64
N ALA A 185 -15.42 -11.41 -28.71
CA ALA A 185 -16.20 -12.22 -29.64
C ALA A 185 -15.40 -13.41 -30.21
N ILE A 186 -14.09 -13.21 -30.39
CA ILE A 186 -13.10 -14.26 -30.61
C ILE A 186 -11.86 -13.97 -29.75
N SER A 187 -11.01 -14.97 -29.52
CA SER A 187 -9.75 -14.77 -28.79
C SER A 187 -8.74 -13.99 -29.64
N PRO A 188 -8.05 -12.97 -29.06
CA PRO A 188 -6.96 -12.30 -29.74
C PRO A 188 -5.83 -13.24 -30.17
N PRO A 189 -5.15 -12.95 -31.30
CA PRO A 189 -4.00 -13.74 -31.73
C PRO A 189 -2.89 -13.74 -30.67
N SER A 190 -2.34 -14.92 -30.37
CA SER A 190 -1.26 -15.07 -29.38
C SER A 190 0.03 -14.37 -29.78
N ASP A 191 0.24 -14.15 -31.09
CA ASP A 191 1.38 -13.42 -31.65
C ASP A 191 1.16 -11.88 -31.69
N ASN A 192 0.09 -11.40 -31.05
CA ASN A 192 -0.19 -9.98 -30.87
C ASN A 192 -0.45 -9.64 -29.40
N PRO A 193 0.55 -9.77 -28.50
CA PRO A 193 0.41 -9.42 -27.09
C PRO A 193 0.24 -7.91 -26.86
N PRO A 194 -0.14 -7.49 -25.63
CA PRO A 194 -0.08 -6.09 -25.20
C PRO A 194 1.33 -5.49 -25.41
N THR A 195 1.45 -4.21 -25.76
CA THR A 195 2.77 -3.60 -26.05
C THR A 195 3.70 -3.57 -24.86
N VAL A 196 3.15 -3.36 -23.67
CA VAL A 196 3.91 -3.35 -22.43
C VAL A 196 3.14 -4.15 -21.40
N ILE A 197 3.87 -5.02 -20.72
CA ILE A 197 3.40 -5.69 -19.50
C ILE A 197 4.47 -5.46 -18.45
N ALA A 198 4.10 -4.89 -17.30
CA ALA A 198 5.04 -4.62 -16.23
C ALA A 198 4.46 -4.96 -14.86
N LEU A 199 5.37 -5.29 -13.96
CA LEU A 199 5.15 -5.50 -12.54
C LEU A 199 5.86 -4.39 -11.78
N GLY A 200 5.18 -3.85 -10.77
CA GLY A 200 5.68 -2.74 -9.98
C GLY A 200 5.30 -2.89 -8.51
N LYS A 201 6.00 -2.17 -7.66
CA LYS A 201 5.78 -2.10 -6.22
C LYS A 201 5.28 -0.71 -5.88
N ARG A 202 4.15 -0.60 -5.20
CA ARG A 202 3.67 0.69 -4.70
C ARG A 202 4.64 1.21 -3.63
N LYS A 203 5.12 2.44 -3.80
CA LYS A 203 6.06 3.05 -2.85
C LYS A 203 5.36 3.30 -1.51
N ILE A 204 6.07 2.99 -0.44
CA ILE A 204 5.66 3.28 0.93
C ILE A 204 6.48 4.48 1.41
N GLY A 205 5.79 5.54 1.80
CA GLY A 205 6.39 6.72 2.41
C GLY A 205 6.19 6.73 3.92
N TYR A 206 7.07 7.43 4.63
CA TYR A 206 6.94 7.72 6.05
C TYR A 206 6.84 9.23 6.23
N PRO A 207 5.69 9.84 5.87
CA PRO A 207 5.56 11.30 5.81
C PRO A 207 5.80 11.95 7.17
N TYR A 208 5.58 11.21 8.25
CA TYR A 208 5.71 11.68 9.63
C TYR A 208 7.07 11.37 10.27
N THR A 209 8.08 10.94 9.49
CA THR A 209 9.42 10.63 10.04
C THR A 209 10.00 11.82 10.81
N TYR A 210 9.67 13.06 10.42
CA TYR A 210 10.08 14.28 11.12
C TYR A 210 9.53 14.39 12.56
N LEU A 211 8.47 13.65 12.91
CA LEU A 211 7.95 13.59 14.29
C LEU A 211 8.87 12.82 15.24
N LEU A 212 9.76 11.96 14.74
CA LEU A 212 10.68 11.19 15.57
C LEU A 212 11.64 12.08 16.37
N PRO A 213 12.43 13.00 15.77
CA PRO A 213 13.30 13.89 16.54
C PRO A 213 12.51 14.80 17.49
N LEU A 214 11.32 15.26 17.08
CA LEU A 214 10.42 16.04 17.95
C LEU A 214 9.98 15.22 19.17
N GLY A 215 9.59 13.97 18.98
CA GLY A 215 9.20 13.05 20.04
C GLY A 215 10.31 12.82 21.05
N ILE A 216 11.55 12.61 20.57
CA ILE A 216 12.73 12.46 21.43
C ILE A 216 12.95 13.71 22.30
N VAL A 217 12.90 14.90 21.71
CA VAL A 217 13.09 16.17 22.43
C VAL A 217 12.02 16.34 23.52
N LEU A 218 10.76 16.03 23.21
CA LEU A 218 9.65 16.13 24.16
C LEU A 218 9.78 15.14 25.32
N ILE A 219 10.16 13.88 25.04
CA ILE A 219 10.40 12.87 26.08
C ILE A 219 11.55 13.32 27.00
N CYS A 220 12.68 13.74 26.42
CA CYS A 220 13.82 14.23 27.21
C CYS A 220 13.45 15.45 28.07
N GLY A 221 12.73 16.41 27.51
CA GLY A 221 12.25 17.59 28.24
C GLY A 221 11.27 17.22 29.37
N GLY A 222 10.38 16.27 29.12
CA GLY A 222 9.43 15.79 30.11
C GLY A 222 10.08 14.99 31.25
N LEU A 223 11.08 14.16 30.94
CA LEU A 223 11.91 13.48 31.93
C LEU A 223 12.68 14.48 32.80
N PHE A 224 13.26 15.51 32.18
CA PHE A 224 13.95 16.57 32.90
C PHE A 224 13.00 17.35 33.83
N ALA A 225 11.82 17.72 33.35
CA ALA A 225 10.80 18.40 34.16
C ALA A 225 10.37 17.54 35.37
N ASN A 226 10.16 16.24 35.17
CA ASN A 226 9.87 15.30 36.24
C ASN A 226 11.04 15.18 37.23
N PHE A 227 12.27 15.10 36.75
CA PHE A 227 13.46 15.07 37.60
C PHE A 227 13.55 16.33 38.48
N VAL A 228 13.38 17.52 37.91
CA VAL A 228 13.38 18.79 38.67
C VAL A 228 12.23 18.85 39.70
N ALA A 229 11.07 18.26 39.39
CA ALA A 229 9.93 18.22 40.30
C ALA A 229 10.13 17.23 41.47
N LEU A 230 10.67 16.03 41.20
CA LEU A 230 10.78 14.92 42.15
C LEU A 230 12.08 14.91 42.96
N PHE A 231 13.20 15.35 42.37
CA PHE A 231 14.51 15.29 43.01
C PHE A 231 14.55 15.94 44.41
N PRO A 232 13.99 17.15 44.62
CA PRO A 232 13.96 17.75 45.95
C PRO A 232 13.14 16.93 46.96
N TYR A 233 12.04 16.31 46.53
CA TYR A 233 11.18 15.50 47.40
C TYR A 233 11.88 14.20 47.82
N ILE A 234 12.61 13.56 46.91
CA ILE A 234 13.39 12.35 47.19
C ILE A 234 14.50 12.66 48.22
N VAL A 235 15.21 13.78 48.04
CA VAL A 235 16.26 14.23 48.97
C VAL A 235 15.67 14.57 50.34
N GLU A 236 14.57 15.32 50.38
CA GLU A 236 13.89 15.72 51.62
C GLU A 236 13.36 14.49 52.40
N ARG A 237 12.76 13.53 51.71
CA ARG A 237 12.27 12.27 52.31
C ARG A 237 13.43 11.38 52.81
N LYS A 238 14.55 11.32 52.09
CA LYS A 238 15.77 10.62 52.53
C LYS A 238 16.37 11.27 53.78
N ASN A 239 16.42 12.60 53.85
CA ASN A 239 16.94 13.33 55.00
C ASN A 239 16.06 13.16 56.25
N VAL A 240 14.73 13.25 56.11
CA VAL A 240 13.80 13.00 57.23
C VAL A 240 13.93 11.56 57.77
N ARG A 241 14.07 10.56 56.88
CA ARG A 241 14.32 9.17 57.30
C ARG A 241 15.65 9.03 58.06
N ARG A 242 16.74 9.66 57.60
CA ARG A 242 18.03 9.63 58.32
C ARG A 242 17.94 10.26 59.71
N ILE A 243 17.22 11.37 59.85
CA ILE A 243 17.04 12.05 61.14
C ILE A 243 16.26 11.15 62.11
N LYS A 244 15.14 10.56 61.66
CA LYS A 244 14.35 9.62 62.47
C LYS A 244 15.14 8.38 62.90
N LEU A 245 15.99 7.85 62.02
CA LEU A 245 16.85 6.71 62.35
C LEU A 245 17.89 7.08 63.42
N LYS A 246 18.52 8.25 63.29
CA LYS A 246 19.49 8.74 64.27
C LYS A 246 18.87 9.01 65.65
N SER A 247 17.65 9.56 65.70
CA SER A 247 16.94 9.76 66.97
C SER A 247 16.55 8.44 67.63
N ALA A 248 16.08 7.45 66.85
CA ALA A 248 15.73 6.13 67.38
C ALA A 248 16.95 5.31 67.88
N VAL A 249 18.13 5.49 67.27
CA VAL A 249 19.39 4.88 67.75
C VAL A 249 19.86 5.54 69.06
N LYS A 250 19.62 6.85 69.22
CA LYS A 250 19.98 7.58 70.45
C LYS A 250 19.13 7.15 71.65
N GLU A 251 17.85 6.85 71.41
CA GLU A 251 16.90 6.38 72.43
C GLU A 251 17.14 4.94 72.90
N LYS A 252 17.83 4.11 72.10
CA LYS A 252 18.18 2.73 72.46
C LYS A 252 19.51 2.59 73.21
N ASN A 253 20.35 3.62 73.20
CA ASN A 253 21.72 3.59 73.71
C ASN A 253 21.95 4.51 74.93
N GLY A 254 20.88 5.10 75.48
CA GLY A 254 20.89 5.87 76.74
C GLY A 254 19.91 5.25 77.71
#